data_AF-A0AAW0J1A3-F1
#
_entry.id   AF-A0AAW0J1A3-F1
#
_cell.length_a   1.000
_cell.length_b   1.000
_cell.length_c   1.000
_cell.angle_alpha   90.00
_cell.angle_beta   90.00
_cell.angle_gamma   90.00
#
_symmetry.space_group_name_H-M   'P 1'
#
loop_
_entity.id
_entity.type
_entity.pdbx_description
1 polymer ?
#
loop_
_entity_poly.entity_id
_entity_poly.type
_entity_poly.pdbx_seq_one_letter_code
_entity_poly.pdbx_strand_id
1 'polypeptide(L)'
;MPYDLYHPLPRWEATPWTACSSSCGGGIQSRAVSCVEEDIQGHVTSVEEWKCMYTPKMPIVQPCNIFDCPKWLAQEWSPCTVTCGQGLRYRVVLCIDHRGMHTGGCSAKTKPHIKEECIIPTPCYKPREKLPVEAKLPWFKQAQELDEGAAVSEEPS
;
A
#
# COMPACT_ATOMS: atom_id res chain seq x y z
N MET A 1 -35.01 5.07 65.25
CA MET A 1 -35.81 5.00 64.01
C MET A 1 -34.96 4.30 62.97
N PRO A 2 -35.29 3.07 62.54
CA PRO A 2 -34.33 2.25 61.81
C PRO A 2 -34.80 2.02 60.38
N TYR A 3 -34.51 2.95 59.46
CA TYR A 3 -34.48 2.68 58.03
C TYR A 3 -33.59 3.73 57.37
N ASP A 4 -32.28 3.64 57.60
CA ASP A 4 -31.31 4.07 56.59
C ASP A 4 -31.42 3.06 55.44
N LEU A 5 -32.50 3.17 54.67
CA LEU A 5 -32.56 2.56 53.36
C LEU A 5 -31.49 3.30 52.55
N TYR A 6 -30.34 2.65 52.35
CA TYR A 6 -29.27 3.14 51.49
C TYR A 6 -29.79 3.19 50.04
N HIS A 7 -30.55 4.25 49.71
CA HIS A 7 -30.86 4.56 48.32
C HIS A 7 -29.55 5.00 47.65
N PRO A 8 -29.12 4.33 46.58
CA PRO A 8 -27.88 4.68 45.91
C PRO A 8 -28.01 6.06 45.28
N LEU A 9 -26.99 6.91 45.50
CA LEU A 9 -27.00 8.30 45.03
C LEU A 9 -27.02 8.36 43.49
N PRO A 10 -27.74 9.33 42.90
CA PRO A 10 -27.66 9.59 41.46
C PRO A 10 -26.23 9.81 41.00
N ARG A 11 -25.90 9.28 39.83
CA ARG A 11 -24.55 9.33 39.25
C ARG A 11 -24.60 9.50 37.73
N TRP A 12 -23.54 10.06 37.16
CA TRP A 12 -23.38 10.11 35.72
C TRP A 12 -23.09 8.72 35.14
N GLU A 13 -23.82 8.34 34.11
CA GLU A 13 -23.57 7.16 33.27
C GLU A 13 -23.16 7.64 31.89
N ALA A 14 -22.18 6.98 31.27
CA ALA A 14 -21.69 7.32 29.96
C ALA A 14 -21.89 6.15 29.00
N THR A 15 -22.35 6.45 27.78
CA THR A 15 -22.36 5.45 26.72
C THR A 15 -20.93 5.15 26.26
N PRO A 16 -20.72 4.04 25.52
CA PRO A 16 -19.48 3.84 24.79
C PRO A 16 -19.19 5.02 23.86
N TRP A 17 -17.89 5.26 23.63
CA TRP A 17 -17.45 6.25 22.65
C TRP A 17 -17.87 5.84 21.23
N THR A 18 -18.18 6.83 20.41
CA THR A 18 -18.33 6.65 18.97
C THR A 18 -17.00 6.26 18.33
N ALA A 19 -17.04 5.79 17.08
CA ALA A 19 -15.84 5.71 16.26
C ALA A 19 -15.15 7.09 16.17
N CYS A 20 -13.82 7.07 16.09
CA CYS A 20 -13.03 8.29 15.92
C CYS A 20 -13.30 8.92 14.55
N SER A 21 -13.39 10.25 14.48
CA SER A 21 -13.60 10.98 13.21
C SER A 21 -12.48 10.77 12.18
N SER A 22 -11.28 10.46 12.65
CA SER A 22 -10.07 10.30 11.84
C SER A 22 -9.36 9.02 12.25
N SER A 23 -8.81 8.26 11.30
CA SER A 23 -8.01 7.06 11.61
C SER A 23 -6.57 7.38 12.02
N CYS A 24 -6.10 8.61 11.78
CA CYS A 24 -4.76 9.11 12.09
C CYS A 24 -4.77 10.64 12.05
N GLY A 25 -3.67 11.28 12.48
CA GLY A 25 -3.47 12.73 12.37
C GLY A 25 -4.28 13.54 13.37
N GLY A 26 -4.90 12.89 14.36
CA GLY A 26 -5.82 13.52 15.30
C GLY A 26 -7.26 13.52 14.78
N GLY A 27 -8.13 12.96 15.60
CA GLY A 27 -9.58 13.00 15.43
C GLY A 27 -10.27 13.21 16.76
N ILE A 28 -11.60 13.19 16.70
CA ILE A 28 -12.48 13.40 17.84
C ILE A 28 -13.46 12.22 17.90
N GLN A 29 -13.74 11.74 19.10
CA GLN A 29 -14.83 10.82 19.39
C GLN A 29 -15.75 11.43 20.45
N SER A 30 -17.04 11.13 20.36
CA SER A 30 -18.06 11.64 21.28
C SER A 30 -18.80 10.51 21.98
N ARG A 31 -19.50 10.84 23.07
CA ARG A 31 -20.40 9.93 23.78
C ARG A 31 -21.53 10.70 24.44
N ALA A 32 -22.62 10.01 24.74
CA ALA A 32 -23.69 10.57 25.55
C ALA A 32 -23.41 10.34 27.04
N VAL A 33 -23.81 11.30 27.87
CA VAL A 33 -23.71 11.22 29.33
C VAL A 33 -25.07 11.59 29.90
N SER A 34 -25.66 10.69 30.70
CA SER A 34 -26.97 10.86 31.32
C SER A 34 -26.88 10.66 32.82
N CYS A 35 -27.70 11.38 33.59
CA CYS A 35 -27.82 11.17 35.03
C CYS A 35 -28.71 9.94 35.25
N VAL A 36 -28.25 8.97 36.05
CA VAL A 36 -29.01 7.77 36.36
C VAL A 36 -29.11 7.55 37.86
N GLU A 37 -30.20 6.94 38.28
CA GLU A 37 -30.48 6.53 39.66
C GLU A 37 -30.84 5.04 39.65
N GLU A 38 -30.34 4.31 40.64
CA GLU A 38 -30.58 2.88 40.81
C GLU A 38 -31.62 2.68 41.92
N ASP A 39 -32.62 1.83 41.69
CA ASP A 39 -33.60 1.53 42.71
C ASP A 39 -33.12 0.41 43.66
N ILE A 40 -33.90 0.15 44.71
CA ILE A 40 -33.60 -0.92 45.69
C ILE A 40 -33.59 -2.34 45.09
N GLN A 41 -34.11 -2.51 43.87
CA GLN A 41 -34.15 -3.76 43.13
C GLN A 41 -32.99 -3.88 42.12
N GLY A 42 -32.15 -2.85 42.01
CA GLY A 42 -31.00 -2.78 41.10
C GLY A 42 -31.36 -2.30 39.69
N HIS A 43 -32.56 -1.74 39.48
CA HIS A 43 -32.95 -1.19 38.19
C HIS A 43 -32.39 0.22 38.01
N VAL A 44 -31.67 0.43 36.91
CA VAL A 44 -31.06 1.73 36.58
C VAL A 44 -31.96 2.51 35.63
N THR A 45 -32.35 3.72 36.02
CA THR A 45 -33.21 4.60 35.22
C THR A 45 -32.56 5.95 34.97
N SER A 46 -32.83 6.55 33.82
CA SER A 46 -32.39 7.92 33.52
C SER A 46 -33.28 8.91 34.28
N VAL A 47 -32.65 9.82 35.00
CA VAL A 47 -33.31 10.87 35.79
C VAL A 47 -32.84 12.25 35.32
N GLU A 48 -33.38 13.31 35.93
CA GLU A 48 -33.05 14.68 35.53
C GLU A 48 -31.59 15.03 35.84
N GLU A 49 -30.93 15.79 34.95
CA GLU A 49 -29.50 16.11 35.09
C GLU A 49 -29.14 16.84 36.38
N TRP A 50 -30.04 17.65 36.93
CA TRP A 50 -29.80 18.43 38.15
C TRP A 50 -29.50 17.54 39.36
N LYS A 51 -30.02 16.31 39.39
CA LYS A 51 -29.74 15.32 40.42
C LYS A 51 -28.29 14.87 40.46
N CYS A 52 -27.52 15.05 39.39
CA CYS A 52 -26.10 14.68 39.34
C CYS A 52 -25.15 15.89 39.39
N MET A 53 -25.65 17.13 39.46
CA MET A 53 -24.84 18.36 39.35
C MET A 53 -23.82 18.56 40.47
N TYR A 54 -23.98 17.87 41.61
CA TYR A 54 -22.97 17.86 42.68
C TYR A 54 -21.74 17.01 42.34
N THR A 55 -21.80 16.20 41.29
CA THR A 55 -20.64 15.45 40.76
C THR A 55 -20.20 16.04 39.41
N PRO A 56 -18.88 16.05 39.13
CA PRO A 56 -18.37 16.55 37.86
C PRO A 56 -18.90 15.71 36.70
N LYS A 57 -19.50 16.39 35.71
CA LYS A 57 -19.98 15.75 34.48
C LYS A 57 -18.80 15.20 33.70
N MET A 58 -18.93 13.96 33.25
CA MET A 58 -17.91 13.31 32.43
C MET A 58 -17.73 14.00 31.07
N PRO A 59 -16.53 13.94 30.46
CA PRO A 59 -16.30 14.52 29.14
C PRO A 59 -17.17 13.80 28.10
N ILE A 60 -17.86 14.60 27.29
CA ILE A 60 -18.72 14.15 26.17
C ILE A 60 -17.94 14.03 24.86
N VAL A 61 -16.74 14.61 24.80
CA VAL A 61 -15.88 14.67 23.63
C VAL A 61 -14.44 14.47 24.09
N GLN A 62 -13.66 13.67 23.36
CA GLN A 62 -12.23 13.52 23.60
C GLN A 62 -11.43 13.33 22.31
N PRO A 63 -10.14 13.70 22.30
CA PRO A 63 -9.27 13.41 21.16
C PRO A 63 -9.00 11.91 21.03
N CYS A 64 -8.80 11.46 19.80
CA CYS A 64 -8.47 10.08 19.45
C CYS A 64 -7.50 10.04 18.26
N ASN A 65 -6.80 8.92 18.08
CA ASN A 65 -5.90 8.67 16.95
C ASN A 65 -4.89 9.80 16.67
N ILE A 66 -4.20 10.26 17.72
CA ILE A 66 -3.25 11.39 17.71
C ILE A 66 -1.89 11.01 17.09
N PHE A 67 -1.75 9.82 16.51
CA PHE A 67 -0.53 9.39 15.85
C PHE A 67 -0.46 9.91 14.41
N ASP A 68 0.76 10.06 13.89
CA ASP A 68 1.01 10.48 12.52
C ASP A 68 0.30 9.57 11.50
N CYS A 69 -0.26 10.19 10.46
CA CYS A 69 -0.78 9.45 9.32
C CYS A 69 0.34 8.73 8.54
N PRO A 70 0.03 7.59 7.90
CA PRO A 70 1.01 6.86 7.12
C PRO A 70 1.52 7.70 5.95
N LYS A 71 2.85 7.64 5.71
CA LYS A 71 3.55 8.46 4.71
C LYS A 71 4.28 7.57 3.71
N TRP A 72 4.44 8.08 2.50
CA TRP A 72 5.28 7.43 1.49
C TRP A 72 6.75 7.59 1.84
N LEU A 73 7.46 6.47 1.90
CA LEU A 73 8.89 6.37 2.01
C LEU A 73 9.45 5.84 0.69
N ALA A 74 10.13 6.71 -0.05
CA ALA A 74 10.88 6.33 -1.24
C ALA A 74 12.29 5.87 -0.84
N GLN A 75 12.64 4.64 -1.19
CA GLN A 75 14.00 4.12 -1.04
C GLN A 75 14.93 4.75 -2.08
N GLU A 76 16.23 4.47 -1.93
CA GLU A 76 17.24 4.86 -2.91
C GLU A 76 16.96 4.26 -4.29
N TRP A 77 17.38 4.98 -5.33
CA TRP A 77 17.29 4.47 -6.68
C TRP A 77 18.27 3.31 -6.90
N SER A 78 17.84 2.34 -7.70
CA SER A 78 18.72 1.33 -8.26
C SER A 78 19.76 1.98 -9.17
N PRO A 79 20.88 1.28 -9.45
CA PRO A 79 21.70 1.59 -10.60
C PRO A 79 20.87 1.62 -11.89
N CYS A 80 21.38 2.34 -12.90
CA CYS A 80 20.78 2.37 -14.22
C CYS A 80 20.79 0.96 -14.84
N THR A 81 19.74 0.58 -15.56
CA THR A 81 19.63 -0.74 -16.22
C THR A 81 20.68 -0.97 -17.30
N VAL A 82 21.32 0.09 -17.77
CA VAL A 82 22.35 0.08 -18.81
C VAL A 82 23.65 0.65 -18.27
N THR A 83 24.75 0.26 -18.90
CA THR A 83 26.08 0.81 -18.65
C THR A 83 26.53 1.81 -19.73
N CYS A 84 25.67 2.08 -20.71
CA CYS A 84 25.89 3.05 -21.77
C CYS A 84 24.55 3.69 -22.19
N GLY A 85 24.57 4.95 -22.63
CA GLY A 85 23.41 5.62 -23.22
C GLY A 85 22.21 5.75 -22.28
N GLN A 86 21.00 5.67 -22.84
CA GLN A 86 19.73 5.82 -22.12
C GLN A 86 19.26 4.49 -21.53
N GLY A 87 18.81 4.52 -20.28
CA GLY A 87 18.19 3.40 -19.60
C GLY A 87 17.17 3.85 -18.56
N LEU A 88 16.80 2.93 -17.67
CA LEU A 88 15.85 3.18 -16.59
C LEU A 88 16.50 2.88 -15.25
N ARG A 89 16.02 3.53 -14.20
CA ARG A 89 16.29 3.17 -12.81
C ARG A 89 14.98 3.00 -12.06
N TYR A 90 15.00 2.13 -11.06
CA TYR A 90 13.83 1.77 -10.27
C TYR A 90 14.07 2.04 -8.80
N ARG A 91 13.02 2.29 -8.03
CA ARG A 91 13.11 2.35 -6.57
C ARG A 91 11.91 1.70 -5.94
N VAL A 92 12.10 1.25 -4.71
CA VAL A 92 11.00 0.75 -3.88
C VAL A 92 10.34 1.94 -3.19
N VAL A 93 9.01 1.97 -3.20
CA VAL A 93 8.21 2.98 -2.53
C VAL A 93 7.26 2.28 -1.58
N LEU A 94 7.44 2.52 -0.28
CA LEU A 94 6.68 1.89 0.79
C LEU A 94 5.74 2.92 1.43
N CYS A 95 4.52 2.52 1.77
CA CYS A 95 3.67 3.31 2.66
C CYS A 95 3.92 2.83 4.09
N ILE A 96 4.37 3.71 4.97
CA ILE A 96 4.84 3.37 6.32
C ILE A 96 3.98 4.11 7.35
N ASP A 97 3.49 3.40 8.37
CA ASP A 97 2.74 3.98 9.48
C ASP A 97 3.63 4.56 10.59
N HIS A 98 3.00 5.11 11.63
CA HIS A 98 3.66 5.65 12.82
C HIS A 98 4.48 4.62 13.62
N ARG A 99 4.30 3.31 13.37
CA ARG A 99 5.05 2.21 13.99
C ARG A 99 6.21 1.74 13.10
N GLY A 100 6.41 2.33 11.93
CA GLY A 100 7.43 1.91 10.97
C GLY A 100 7.02 0.68 10.16
N MET A 101 5.75 0.28 10.18
CA MET A 101 5.27 -0.92 9.49
C MET A 101 4.73 -0.57 8.10
N HIS A 102 5.02 -1.41 7.11
CA HIS A 102 4.45 -1.26 5.78
C HIS A 102 2.96 -1.58 5.79
N THR A 103 2.13 -0.60 5.42
CA THR A 103 0.67 -0.70 5.44
C THR A 103 0.05 0.06 4.27
N GLY A 104 -1.27 0.01 4.13
CA GLY A 104 -2.04 0.84 3.21
C GLY A 104 -2.36 2.22 3.80
N GLY A 105 -3.19 3.00 3.10
CA GLY A 105 -3.74 4.26 3.62
C GLY A 105 -2.98 5.53 3.21
N CYS A 106 -1.83 5.42 2.56
CA CYS A 106 -1.20 6.57 1.91
C CYS A 106 -2.00 7.01 0.67
N SER A 107 -2.11 8.33 0.47
CA SER A 107 -2.81 8.89 -0.69
C SER A 107 -2.11 8.55 -2.00
N ALA A 108 -2.85 8.05 -2.99
CA ALA A 108 -2.31 7.78 -4.32
C ALA A 108 -1.79 9.04 -5.04
N LYS A 109 -2.33 10.22 -4.71
CA LYS A 109 -1.94 11.51 -5.31
C LYS A 109 -0.51 11.91 -4.97
N THR A 110 -0.02 11.49 -3.81
CA THR A 110 1.33 11.83 -3.32
C THR A 110 2.32 10.70 -3.53
N LYS A 111 1.95 9.62 -4.24
CA LYS A 111 2.79 8.45 -4.45
C LYS A 111 4.02 8.82 -5.30
N PRO A 112 5.24 8.67 -4.77
CA PRO A 112 6.46 8.91 -5.54
C PRO A 112 6.59 7.96 -6.73
N HIS A 113 7.23 8.42 -7.81
CA HIS A 113 7.53 7.58 -8.97
C HIS A 113 8.39 6.38 -8.59
N ILE A 114 8.08 5.21 -9.13
CA ILE A 114 8.84 3.97 -8.93
C ILE A 114 9.89 3.73 -10.03
N LYS A 115 9.82 4.49 -11.13
CA LYS A 115 10.68 4.40 -12.31
C LYS A 115 11.06 5.79 -12.80
N GLU A 116 12.27 5.93 -13.30
CA GLU A 116 12.80 7.15 -13.90
C GLU A 116 13.80 6.80 -15.00
N GLU A 117 13.96 7.69 -15.97
CA GLU A 117 15.01 7.60 -16.99
C GLU A 117 16.39 7.97 -16.42
N CYS A 118 17.43 7.30 -16.90
CA CYS A 118 18.81 7.61 -16.59
C CYS A 118 19.65 7.62 -17.85
N ILE A 119 20.68 8.47 -17.87
CA ILE A 119 21.61 8.60 -18.99
C ILE A 119 23.03 8.36 -18.48
N ILE A 120 23.67 7.30 -18.97
CA ILE A 120 25.08 7.03 -18.73
C ILE A 120 25.90 7.77 -19.80
N PRO A 121 26.92 8.57 -19.41
CA PRO A 121 27.72 9.36 -20.35
C PRO A 121 28.45 8.53 -21.41
N THR A 122 28.65 7.23 -21.17
CA THR A 122 29.29 6.31 -22.11
C THR A 122 28.37 6.02 -23.29
N PRO A 123 28.79 6.27 -24.54
CA PRO A 123 27.97 5.97 -25.71
C PRO A 123 27.87 4.45 -25.94
N CYS A 124 26.69 3.99 -26.35
CA CYS A 124 26.51 2.60 -26.76
C CYS A 124 27.03 2.38 -28.19
N TYR A 125 27.95 1.44 -28.36
CA TYR A 125 28.39 0.99 -29.68
C TYR A 125 27.66 -0.31 -30.02
N LYS A 126 26.94 -0.33 -31.15
CA LYS A 126 26.41 -1.58 -31.68
C LYS A 126 27.60 -2.43 -32.16
N PRO A 127 27.71 -3.71 -31.74
CA PRO A 127 28.60 -4.63 -32.42
C PRO A 127 28.21 -4.63 -33.90
N ARG A 128 29.18 -4.38 -34.77
CA ARG A 128 28.99 -4.47 -36.20
C ARG A 128 28.58 -5.92 -36.48
N GLU A 129 27.32 -6.13 -36.87
CA GLU A 129 26.84 -7.43 -37.33
C GLU A 129 27.86 -7.92 -38.36
N LYS A 130 28.64 -8.93 -38.01
CA LYS A 130 29.28 -9.73 -39.05
C LYS A 130 28.08 -10.33 -39.75
N LEU A 131 27.81 -9.86 -40.98
CA LEU A 131 26.91 -10.53 -41.92
C LEU A 131 27.09 -12.04 -41.72
N PRO A 132 26.02 -12.84 -41.62
CA PRO A 132 26.17 -14.28 -41.49
C PRO A 132 27.12 -14.71 -42.60
N VAL A 133 28.32 -15.18 -42.23
CA VAL A 133 29.17 -15.87 -43.19
C VAL A 133 28.29 -17.02 -43.63
N GLU A 134 27.76 -16.94 -44.84
CA GLU A 134 26.89 -17.95 -45.42
C GLU A 134 27.55 -19.29 -45.16
N ALA A 135 26.98 -20.05 -44.22
CA ALA A 135 27.35 -21.43 -44.02
C ALA A 135 26.86 -22.13 -45.29
N LYS A 136 27.73 -22.19 -46.32
CA LYS A 136 27.48 -23.04 -47.46
C LYS A 136 27.30 -24.45 -46.90
N LEU A 137 26.06 -24.91 -46.93
CA LEU A 137 25.69 -26.25 -46.47
C LEU A 137 26.57 -27.27 -47.21
N PRO A 138 27.15 -28.26 -46.52
CA PRO A 138 27.99 -29.29 -47.15
C PRO A 138 27.31 -30.05 -48.29
N TRP A 139 25.98 -30.04 -48.35
CA TRP A 139 25.17 -30.77 -49.34
C TRP A 139 25.17 -30.16 -50.73
N PHE A 140 25.65 -28.91 -50.92
CA PHE A 140 25.69 -28.29 -52.25
C PHE A 140 26.66 -28.98 -53.23
N LYS A 141 27.60 -29.80 -52.74
CA LYS A 141 28.46 -30.62 -53.62
C LYS A 141 27.74 -31.85 -54.20
N GLN A 142 26.70 -32.37 -53.53
CA GLN A 142 25.97 -33.56 -54.00
C GLN A 142 24.93 -33.25 -55.09
N ALA A 143 24.51 -31.99 -55.21
CA ALA A 143 23.61 -31.58 -56.29
C ALA A 143 24.33 -31.37 -57.63
N GLN A 144 25.64 -31.08 -57.64
CA GLN A 144 26.41 -30.93 -58.88
C GLN A 144 26.87 -32.27 -59.46
N GLU A 145 27.14 -33.30 -58.65
CA GLU A 145 27.56 -34.61 -59.18
C GLU A 145 26.41 -35.50 -59.68
N LEU A 146 25.14 -35.12 -59.44
CA LEU A 146 23.97 -35.81 -59.99
C LEU A 146 23.51 -35.25 -61.35
N ASP A 147 23.99 -34.07 -61.77
CA ASP A 147 23.61 -33.45 -63.05
C ASP A 147 24.60 -33.77 -64.19
N GLU A 148 25.86 -34.12 -63.88
CA GLU A 148 26.85 -34.56 -64.89
C GLU A 148 26.68 -36.02 -65.36
N GLY A 149 25.70 -36.76 -64.82
CA GLY A 149 25.41 -38.15 -65.20
C GLY A 149 24.28 -38.34 -66.23
N ALA A 150 23.63 -37.27 -66.70
CA ALA A 150 22.45 -37.34 -67.56
C ALA A 150 22.70 -36.91 -69.03
N ALA A 151 23.95 -36.92 -69.49
CA ALA A 151 24.29 -36.86 -70.91
C ALA A 151 24.84 -38.22 -71.35
N VAL A 152 24.41 -38.69 -72.54
CA VAL A 152 24.60 -40.04 -73.15
C VAL A 152 23.42 -40.95 -72.77
N SER A 153 22.50 -41.35 -73.65
CA SER A 153 22.50 -41.47 -75.12
C SER A 153 21.09 -41.88 -75.57
N GLU A 154 20.54 -41.33 -76.66
CA GLU A 154 19.52 -42.01 -77.49
C GLU A 154 19.45 -41.41 -78.91
N GLU A 155 20.20 -42.02 -79.83
CA GLU A 155 19.77 -42.38 -81.20
C GLU A 155 19.91 -43.92 -81.25
N PRO A 156 19.18 -44.71 -82.07
CA PRO A 156 18.64 -44.39 -83.40
C PRO A 156 17.26 -45.01 -83.78
N SER A 157 16.63 -44.55 -84.88
CA SER A 157 16.29 -45.37 -86.08
C SER A 157 15.64 -44.53 -87.18
#